data_AF-A0A3M8EYI0-F1
#
_entry.id   AF-A0A3M8EYI0-F1
#
_cell.length_a   1.000
_cell.length_b   1.000
_cell.length_c   1.000
_cell.angle_alpha   90.00
_cell.angle_beta   90.00
_cell.angle_gamma   90.00
#
_symmetry.space_group_name_H-M   'P 1'
#
loop_
_entity.id
_entity.type
_entity.pdbx_description
1 polymer ?
#
loop_
_entity_poly.entity_id
_entity_poly.type
_entity_poly.pdbx_seq_one_letter_code
_entity_poly.pdbx_strand_id
1 'polypeptide(L)'
;MLRSLSRHIHRASAHSLRCPVRDWDRVPHRAGSVSVVLSFPDTAFPDEPAWSPGRGFTECIDTRSWLRDNRDGTHTAVATITEPDDSDHVVTVRLPSTHYAIGELYDKPHRLRRALAEPGVTVVDHTPYDQHPLAALHAHWGTFNNQWGFVPLRRFIGRYPFADRRRWTTMTADLDCPGRPGLYDLARATAHLCSAFGARARAYPWDRNTGRYRSPVHGGDMLPVLEKVLTSPAYSHH
;
A
#
# COMPACT_ATOMS: atom_id res chain seq x y z
N MET A 1 -21.90 -1.16 11.63
CA MET A 1 -20.47 -0.97 11.27
C MET A 1 -19.98 0.47 11.47
N LEU A 2 -20.57 1.46 10.78
CA LEU A 2 -20.11 2.87 10.78
C LEU A 2 -19.93 3.47 12.20
N ARG A 3 -20.89 3.29 13.12
CA ARG A 3 -20.79 3.80 14.51
C ARG A 3 -19.56 3.28 15.27
N SER A 4 -19.18 2.02 15.07
CA SER A 4 -18.00 1.45 15.74
C SER A 4 -16.70 1.98 15.14
N LEU A 5 -16.65 2.07 13.82
CA LEU A 5 -15.52 2.61 13.06
C LEU A 5 -15.27 4.09 13.37
N SER A 6 -16.33 4.92 13.37
CA SER A 6 -16.23 6.34 13.73
C SER A 6 -15.64 6.50 15.13
N ARG A 7 -16.08 5.71 16.12
CA ARG A 7 -15.50 5.75 17.48
C ARG A 7 -14.01 5.44 17.49
N HIS A 8 -13.54 4.45 16.71
CA HIS A 8 -12.12 4.14 16.62
C HIS A 8 -11.30 5.25 15.94
N ILE A 9 -11.83 5.83 14.87
CA ILE A 9 -11.20 6.97 14.17
C ILE A 9 -11.11 8.18 15.12
N HIS A 10 -12.18 8.52 15.84
CA HIS A 10 -12.17 9.60 16.83
C HIS A 10 -11.19 9.32 17.99
N ARG A 11 -11.11 8.09 18.49
CA ARG A 11 -10.13 7.70 19.51
C ARG A 11 -8.69 7.84 19.00
N ALA A 12 -8.41 7.42 17.78
CA ALA A 12 -7.10 7.58 17.16
C ALA A 12 -6.73 9.06 16.99
N SER A 13 -7.69 9.89 16.57
CA SER A 13 -7.47 11.32 16.43
C SER A 13 -7.17 11.98 17.77
N ALA A 14 -7.99 11.69 18.79
CA ALA A 14 -7.77 12.17 20.16
C ALA A 14 -6.42 11.72 20.72
N HIS A 15 -5.98 10.50 20.42
CA HIS A 15 -4.65 10.03 20.79
C HIS A 15 -3.55 10.83 20.08
N SER A 16 -3.68 11.09 18.78
CA SER A 16 -2.72 11.91 18.02
C SER A 16 -2.62 13.36 18.52
N LEU A 17 -3.73 13.93 19.02
CA LEU A 17 -3.75 15.24 19.66
C LEU A 17 -3.00 15.26 21.00
N ARG A 18 -3.08 14.16 21.78
CA ARG A 18 -2.49 14.06 23.12
C ARG A 18 -1.01 13.64 23.12
N CYS A 19 -0.44 13.24 21.99
CA CYS A 19 0.97 12.87 21.92
C CYS A 19 1.85 14.12 22.18
N PRO A 20 2.66 14.14 23.26
CA PRO A 20 3.52 15.27 23.58
C PRO A 20 4.54 15.49 22.48
N VAL A 21 4.86 16.76 22.21
CA VAL A 21 5.86 17.19 21.21
C VAL A 21 7.20 17.31 21.92
N ARG A 22 8.21 16.55 21.49
CA ARG A 22 9.59 16.72 21.98
C ARG A 22 10.38 17.81 21.24
N ASP A 23 10.08 18.02 19.96
CA ASP A 23 10.72 19.05 19.12
C ASP A 23 9.66 19.80 18.30
N TRP A 24 9.35 21.04 18.68
CA TRP A 24 8.33 21.87 17.99
C TRP A 24 8.72 22.22 16.54
N ASP A 25 10.01 22.22 16.23
CA ASP A 25 10.53 22.65 14.92
C ASP A 25 10.44 21.58 13.84
N ARG A 26 10.08 20.32 14.16
CA ARG A 26 10.19 19.21 13.20
C ARG A 26 8.92 18.87 12.44
N VAL A 27 7.72 18.98 13.03
CA VAL A 27 6.48 18.63 12.30
C VAL A 27 5.22 19.31 12.91
N PRO A 28 4.98 20.62 12.68
CA PRO A 28 3.73 21.27 13.12
C PRO A 28 2.48 20.78 12.37
N HIS A 29 2.65 20.15 11.20
CA HIS A 29 1.56 19.68 10.34
C HIS A 29 1.27 18.21 10.60
N ARG A 30 0.01 17.82 10.87
CA ARG A 30 -0.52 16.46 11.18
C ARG A 30 -0.89 16.18 12.64
N ALA A 31 -1.04 17.24 13.42
CA ALA A 31 -1.73 17.17 14.69
C ALA A 31 -3.17 16.65 14.50
N GLY A 32 -3.56 15.63 15.27
CA GLY A 32 -4.89 15.02 15.18
C GLY A 32 -5.12 14.13 13.95
N SER A 33 -4.08 13.90 13.14
CA SER A 33 -4.15 13.04 11.96
C SER A 33 -4.36 11.57 12.29
N VAL A 34 -5.14 10.92 11.44
CA VAL A 34 -5.47 9.50 11.54
C VAL A 34 -5.33 8.86 10.18
N SER A 35 -4.61 7.73 10.11
CA SER A 35 -4.68 6.84 8.96
C SER A 35 -5.57 5.64 9.28
N VAL A 36 -6.44 5.29 8.34
CA VAL A 36 -7.15 4.02 8.34
C VAL A 36 -6.49 3.12 7.30
N VAL A 37 -6.02 1.96 7.74
CA VAL A 37 -5.55 0.88 6.86
C VAL A 37 -6.72 -0.04 6.57
N LEU A 38 -7.01 -0.23 5.30
CA LEU A 38 -7.96 -1.21 4.78
C LEU A 38 -7.17 -2.42 4.27
N SER A 39 -7.49 -3.61 4.76
CA SER A 39 -6.97 -4.87 4.26
C SER A 39 -8.09 -5.62 3.55
N PHE A 40 -7.84 -5.99 2.29
CA PHE A 40 -8.81 -6.65 1.43
C PHE A 40 -8.60 -8.17 1.46
N PRO A 41 -9.68 -8.99 1.42
CA PRO A 41 -9.55 -10.43 1.19
C PRO A 41 -9.02 -10.70 -0.24
N ASP A 42 -8.45 -11.88 -0.46
CA ASP A 42 -7.89 -12.26 -1.78
C ASP A 42 -8.97 -12.30 -2.88
N THR A 43 -10.22 -12.54 -2.48
CA THR A 43 -11.39 -12.55 -3.38
C THR A 43 -11.94 -11.17 -3.69
N ALA A 44 -11.37 -10.08 -3.16
CA ALA A 44 -11.88 -8.73 -3.36
C ALA A 44 -11.69 -8.21 -4.80
N PHE A 45 -10.72 -8.76 -5.52
CA PHE A 45 -10.34 -8.32 -6.87
C PHE A 45 -10.23 -9.53 -7.80
N PRO A 46 -11.35 -10.20 -8.14
CA PRO A 46 -11.34 -11.43 -8.91
C PRO A 46 -10.82 -11.25 -10.34
N ASP A 47 -11.01 -10.06 -10.92
CA ASP A 47 -10.61 -9.74 -12.29
C ASP A 47 -9.19 -9.16 -12.39
N GLU A 48 -8.43 -9.19 -11.28
CA GLU A 48 -7.06 -8.70 -11.25
C GLU A 48 -6.17 -9.54 -12.19
N PRO A 49 -5.49 -8.92 -13.17
CA PRO A 49 -4.48 -9.61 -13.95
C PRO A 49 -3.33 -10.07 -13.04
N ALA A 50 -2.89 -11.31 -13.17
CA ALA A 50 -1.73 -11.81 -12.44
C ALA A 50 -0.49 -11.78 -13.32
N TRP A 51 0.54 -11.04 -12.90
CA TRP A 51 1.87 -11.17 -13.46
C TRP A 51 2.93 -11.07 -12.36
N SER A 52 3.97 -11.89 -12.49
CA SER A 52 5.20 -11.79 -11.71
C SER A 52 6.37 -12.23 -12.58
N PRO A 53 7.60 -11.74 -12.31
CA PRO A 53 8.79 -12.22 -13.01
C PRO A 53 9.21 -13.65 -12.60
N GLY A 54 8.41 -14.31 -11.76
CA GLY A 54 8.59 -15.71 -11.36
C GLY A 54 9.06 -15.89 -9.93
N ARG A 55 9.36 -17.16 -9.58
CA ARG A 55 9.70 -17.56 -8.22
C ARG A 55 11.01 -16.91 -7.74
N GLY A 56 11.02 -16.50 -6.48
CA GLY A 56 12.20 -15.96 -5.79
C GLY A 56 12.38 -14.45 -5.93
N PHE A 57 11.58 -13.80 -6.77
CA PHE A 57 11.53 -12.35 -6.82
C PHE A 57 10.74 -11.77 -5.65
N THR A 58 11.30 -10.72 -5.06
CA THR A 58 10.63 -9.87 -4.08
C THR A 58 10.19 -8.59 -4.78
N GLU A 59 8.91 -8.24 -4.68
CA GLU A 59 8.39 -6.97 -5.17
C GLU A 59 8.95 -5.81 -4.32
N CYS A 60 9.58 -4.85 -4.99
CA CYS A 60 10.31 -3.76 -4.38
C CYS A 60 9.47 -2.48 -4.30
N ILE A 61 8.84 -2.11 -5.41
CA ILE A 61 7.90 -1.01 -5.54
C ILE A 61 6.67 -1.53 -6.25
N ASP A 62 5.50 -1.30 -5.64
CA ASP A 62 4.14 -1.58 -6.11
C ASP A 62 4.02 -1.89 -7.61
N THR A 63 4.31 -3.13 -7.99
CA THR A 63 4.26 -3.69 -9.34
C THR A 63 5.10 -2.97 -10.40
N ARG A 64 6.20 -2.32 -9.99
CA ARG A 64 7.11 -1.57 -10.88
C ARG A 64 8.56 -2.03 -10.79
N SER A 65 8.94 -2.68 -9.69
CA SER A 65 10.26 -3.29 -9.59
C SER A 65 10.25 -4.55 -8.76
N TRP A 66 11.12 -5.49 -9.12
CA TRP A 66 11.33 -6.75 -8.43
C TRP A 66 12.81 -7.08 -8.39
N LEU A 67 13.22 -7.78 -7.34
CA LEU A 67 14.60 -8.21 -7.15
C LEU A 67 14.67 -9.65 -6.65
N ARG A 68 15.62 -10.41 -7.20
CA ARG A 68 15.97 -11.76 -6.74
C ARG A 68 17.46 -11.84 -6.49
N ASP A 69 17.85 -12.38 -5.34
CA ASP A 69 19.22 -12.83 -5.08
C ASP A 69 19.43 -14.21 -5.73
N ASN A 70 20.42 -14.31 -6.61
CA ASN A 70 20.74 -15.56 -7.32
C ASN A 70 21.65 -16.50 -6.51
N ARG A 71 22.19 -16.05 -5.37
CA ARG A 71 23.11 -16.81 -4.49
C ARG A 71 24.44 -17.22 -5.11
N ASP A 72 24.82 -16.57 -6.20
CA ASP A 72 26.07 -16.76 -6.95
C ASP A 72 26.93 -15.48 -6.97
N GLY A 73 26.62 -14.51 -6.11
CA GLY A 73 27.23 -13.18 -6.12
C GLY A 73 26.56 -12.21 -7.10
N THR A 74 25.43 -12.57 -7.71
CA THR A 74 24.64 -11.68 -8.56
C THR A 74 23.19 -11.52 -8.07
N HIS A 75 22.54 -10.45 -8.51
CA HIS A 75 21.09 -10.27 -8.41
C HIS A 75 20.47 -10.18 -9.79
N THR A 76 19.19 -10.53 -9.89
CA THR A 76 18.36 -10.22 -11.04
C THR A 76 17.30 -9.19 -10.64
N ALA A 77 17.28 -8.06 -11.34
CA ALA A 77 16.28 -7.02 -11.17
C ALA A 77 15.37 -6.96 -12.39
N VAL A 78 14.08 -6.73 -12.16
CA VAL A 78 13.11 -6.40 -13.21
C VAL A 78 12.53 -5.05 -12.85
N ALA A 79 12.53 -4.07 -13.76
CA ALA A 79 11.84 -2.81 -13.52
C ALA A 79 11.34 -2.17 -14.80
N THR A 80 10.32 -1.33 -14.65
CA THR A 80 9.94 -0.38 -15.69
C THR A 80 10.94 0.78 -15.69
N ILE A 81 11.48 1.12 -16.86
CA ILE A 81 12.31 2.30 -17.10
C ILE A 81 11.72 3.10 -18.26
N THR A 82 11.96 4.40 -18.25
CA THR A 82 11.70 5.27 -19.39
C THR A 82 13.02 5.50 -20.12
N GLU A 83 13.04 5.32 -21.43
CA GLU A 83 14.18 5.50 -22.35
C GLU A 83 14.39 6.99 -22.71
N PRO A 84 15.50 7.41 -23.36
CA PRO A 84 15.72 8.84 -23.66
C PRO A 84 14.75 9.41 -24.68
N ASP A 85 14.05 8.57 -25.43
CA ASP A 85 13.00 8.93 -26.37
C ASP A 85 11.60 8.96 -25.72
N ASP A 86 11.55 8.95 -24.39
CA ASP A 86 10.34 8.89 -23.56
C ASP A 86 9.49 7.62 -23.76
N SER A 87 10.02 6.58 -24.40
CA SER A 87 9.36 5.27 -24.47
C SER A 87 9.56 4.48 -23.17
N ASP A 88 8.50 3.87 -22.66
CA ASP A 88 8.57 3.01 -21.49
C ASP A 88 8.91 1.57 -21.89
N HIS A 89 9.81 0.94 -21.13
CA HIS A 89 10.23 -0.46 -21.32
C HIS A 89 10.26 -1.18 -19.99
N VAL A 90 10.08 -2.49 -20.03
CA VAL A 90 10.36 -3.39 -18.90
C VAL A 90 11.69 -4.05 -19.18
N VAL A 91 12.64 -3.88 -18.26
CA VAL A 91 13.98 -4.41 -18.41
C VAL A 91 14.28 -5.39 -17.29
N THR A 92 14.77 -6.55 -17.68
CA THR A 92 15.35 -7.55 -16.77
C THR A 92 16.86 -7.47 -16.88
N VAL A 93 17.55 -7.25 -15.78
CA VAL A 93 19.01 -7.20 -15.74
C VAL A 93 19.58 -8.16 -14.70
N ARG A 94 20.78 -8.68 -14.96
CA ARG A 94 21.62 -9.33 -13.97
C ARG A 94 22.77 -8.39 -13.60
N LEU A 95 23.06 -8.27 -12.32
CA LEU A 95 24.04 -7.31 -11.78
C LEU A 95 24.84 -7.93 -10.64
N PRO A 96 26.10 -7.49 -10.40
CA PRO A 96 26.86 -7.91 -9.23
C PRO A 96 26.17 -7.52 -7.91
N SER A 97 26.29 -8.38 -6.90
CA SER A 97 25.69 -8.14 -5.57
C SER A 97 26.27 -6.95 -4.82
N THR A 98 27.44 -6.49 -5.22
CA THR A 98 28.14 -5.34 -4.64
C THR A 98 27.60 -3.99 -5.09
N HIS A 99 26.89 -3.93 -6.23
CA HIS A 99 26.52 -2.67 -6.88
C HIS A 99 25.20 -2.05 -6.38
N TYR A 100 24.31 -2.85 -5.79
CA TYR A 100 23.01 -2.36 -5.37
C TYR A 100 22.58 -3.05 -4.09
N ALA A 101 22.64 -2.33 -2.97
CA ALA A 101 21.81 -2.71 -1.84
C ALA A 101 20.36 -2.75 -2.35
N ILE A 102 19.61 -3.78 -1.93
CA ILE A 102 18.19 -3.99 -2.23
C ILE A 102 17.40 -2.67 -2.17
N GLY A 103 17.78 -1.75 -1.26
CA GLY A 103 17.21 -0.42 -1.08
C GLY A 103 17.32 0.56 -2.25
N GLU A 104 18.35 0.48 -3.11
CA GLU A 104 18.56 1.44 -4.21
C GLU A 104 17.55 1.27 -5.35
N LEU A 105 17.09 0.04 -5.61
CA LEU A 105 16.03 -0.28 -6.56
C LEU A 105 14.63 -0.29 -5.91
N TYR A 106 14.59 -0.13 -4.59
CA TYR A 106 13.39 -0.21 -3.74
C TYR A 106 12.56 1.08 -3.70
N ASP A 107 13.13 2.23 -4.07
CA ASP A 107 12.41 3.50 -4.12
C ASP A 107 12.64 4.31 -5.41
N LYS A 108 13.63 3.93 -6.23
CA LYS A 108 14.11 4.73 -7.36
C LYS A 108 14.40 3.88 -8.60
N PRO A 109 13.37 3.44 -9.34
CA PRO A 109 13.55 2.57 -10.51
C PRO A 109 14.38 3.23 -11.63
N HIS A 110 14.42 4.57 -11.70
CA HIS A 110 15.31 5.33 -12.57
C HIS A 110 16.82 5.07 -12.30
N ARG A 111 17.19 4.54 -11.14
CA ARG A 111 18.57 4.13 -10.86
C ARG A 111 18.97 2.87 -11.62
N LEU A 112 18.01 2.02 -12.03
CA LEU A 112 18.28 0.88 -12.89
C LEU A 112 18.89 1.33 -14.23
N ARG A 113 18.44 2.47 -14.76
CA ARG A 113 19.00 3.05 -15.98
C ARG A 113 20.48 3.45 -15.83
N ARG A 114 20.89 3.87 -14.63
CA ARG A 114 22.32 4.09 -14.33
C ARG A 114 23.07 2.76 -14.27
N ALA A 115 22.46 1.74 -13.66
CA ALA A 115 23.04 0.39 -13.57
C ALA A 115 23.34 -0.21 -14.95
N LEU A 116 22.53 0.08 -15.97
CA LEU A 116 22.74 -0.40 -17.33
C LEU A 116 24.09 0.03 -17.93
N ALA A 117 24.68 1.11 -17.44
CA ALA A 117 25.99 1.59 -17.89
C ALA A 117 27.17 1.01 -17.08
N GLU A 118 26.91 0.27 -16.01
CA GLU A 118 27.95 -0.23 -15.11
C GLU A 118 28.61 -1.52 -15.61
N PRO A 119 29.93 -1.69 -15.45
CA PRO A 119 30.61 -2.94 -15.77
C PRO A 119 30.04 -4.14 -15.00
N GLY A 120 29.86 -5.27 -15.70
CA GLY A 120 29.34 -6.50 -15.09
C GLY A 120 27.82 -6.59 -15.01
N VAL A 121 27.09 -5.55 -15.46
CA VAL A 121 25.65 -5.62 -15.67
C VAL A 121 25.34 -6.25 -17.03
N THR A 122 24.39 -7.18 -17.06
CA THR A 122 23.93 -7.86 -18.27
C THR A 122 22.44 -7.66 -18.43
N VAL A 123 22.01 -7.16 -19.57
CA VAL A 123 20.58 -7.14 -19.94
C VAL A 123 20.16 -8.54 -20.34
N VAL A 124 19.18 -9.08 -19.62
CA VAL A 124 18.60 -10.41 -19.86
C VAL A 124 17.39 -10.30 -20.77
N ASP A 125 16.57 -9.28 -20.55
CA ASP A 125 15.38 -9.00 -21.35
C ASP A 125 15.13 -7.49 -21.39
N HIS A 126 14.63 -7.01 -22.52
CA HIS A 126 14.26 -5.61 -22.75
C HIS A 126 13.05 -5.60 -23.66
N THR A 127 11.89 -5.34 -23.08
CA THR A 127 10.59 -5.47 -23.76
C THR A 127 9.88 -4.12 -23.72
N PRO A 128 9.39 -3.61 -24.88
CA PRO A 128 8.51 -2.44 -24.92
C PRO A 128 7.33 -2.61 -23.96
N TYR A 129 7.05 -1.58 -23.17
CA TYR A 129 6.11 -1.70 -22.07
C TYR A 129 4.70 -2.12 -22.54
N ASP A 130 4.23 -1.59 -23.67
CA ASP A 130 2.94 -1.91 -24.28
C ASP A 130 2.80 -3.38 -24.72
N GLN A 131 3.91 -4.06 -24.96
CA GLN A 131 3.98 -5.49 -25.30
C GLN A 131 4.14 -6.38 -24.06
N HIS A 132 4.45 -5.79 -22.90
CA HIS A 132 4.70 -6.52 -21.68
C HIS A 132 3.40 -6.75 -20.87
N PRO A 133 3.19 -7.91 -20.23
CA PRO A 133 1.96 -8.17 -19.44
C PRO A 133 1.69 -7.17 -18.30
N LEU A 134 2.72 -6.42 -17.87
CA LEU A 134 2.57 -5.34 -16.89
C LEU A 134 1.70 -4.18 -17.40
N ALA A 135 1.65 -3.92 -18.71
CA ALA A 135 0.77 -2.89 -19.26
C ALA A 135 -0.69 -3.20 -18.94
N ALA A 136 -1.13 -4.44 -19.13
CA ALA A 136 -2.49 -4.86 -18.79
C ALA A 136 -2.76 -4.73 -17.28
N LEU A 137 -1.80 -5.10 -16.42
CA LEU A 137 -1.91 -4.96 -14.97
C LEU A 137 -2.05 -3.49 -14.53
N HIS A 138 -1.19 -2.60 -15.04
CA HIS A 138 -1.25 -1.18 -14.67
C HIS A 138 -2.45 -0.48 -15.30
N ALA A 139 -2.87 -0.84 -16.51
CA ALA A 139 -4.09 -0.34 -17.12
C ALA A 139 -5.32 -0.73 -16.28
N HIS A 140 -5.39 -1.98 -15.82
CA HIS A 140 -6.44 -2.44 -14.90
C HIS A 140 -6.48 -1.57 -13.63
N TRP A 141 -5.34 -1.40 -12.95
CA TRP A 141 -5.28 -0.59 -11.73
C TRP A 141 -5.47 0.92 -11.98
N GLY A 142 -5.12 1.41 -13.17
CA GLY A 142 -5.40 2.77 -13.62
C GLY A 142 -6.90 3.02 -13.75
N THR A 143 -7.62 2.13 -14.43
CA THR A 143 -9.08 2.16 -14.53
C THR A 143 -9.73 2.05 -13.16
N PHE A 144 -9.25 1.13 -12.32
CA PHE A 144 -9.73 0.98 -10.95
C PHE A 144 -9.54 2.27 -10.14
N ASN A 145 -8.37 2.92 -10.24
CA ASN A 145 -8.08 4.18 -9.57
C ASN A 145 -8.98 5.32 -10.06
N ASN A 146 -9.25 5.39 -11.36
CA ASN A 146 -10.17 6.40 -11.91
C ASN A 146 -11.59 6.23 -11.38
N GLN A 147 -12.03 4.99 -11.16
CA GLN A 147 -13.35 4.69 -10.62
C GLN A 147 -13.45 4.88 -9.10
N TRP A 148 -12.44 4.43 -8.36
CA TRP A 148 -12.51 4.30 -6.89
C TRP A 148 -11.60 5.27 -6.12
N GLY A 149 -10.70 5.96 -6.81
CA GLY A 149 -9.77 6.93 -6.23
C GLY A 149 -8.58 6.34 -5.46
N PHE A 150 -8.29 5.04 -5.63
CA PHE A 150 -7.09 4.42 -5.05
C PHE A 150 -6.61 3.19 -5.85
N VAL A 151 -5.35 2.79 -5.63
CA VAL A 151 -4.82 1.47 -6.04
C VAL A 151 -4.46 0.67 -4.77
N PRO A 152 -4.99 -0.54 -4.58
CA PRO A 152 -4.60 -1.39 -3.45
C PRO A 152 -3.15 -1.88 -3.65
N LEU A 153 -2.31 -1.64 -2.66
CA LEU A 153 -0.90 -2.03 -2.63
C LEU A 153 -0.75 -3.48 -2.17
N ARG A 154 0.34 -4.15 -2.59
CA ARG A 154 0.76 -5.47 -2.09
C ARG A 154 2.05 -5.44 -1.28
N ARG A 155 2.68 -4.27 -1.14
CA ARG A 155 4.02 -4.15 -0.57
C ARG A 155 4.10 -4.63 0.87
N PHE A 156 5.06 -5.52 1.11
CA PHE A 156 5.49 -5.95 2.43
C PHE A 156 6.65 -5.08 2.92
N ILE A 157 6.38 -4.13 3.81
CA ILE A 157 7.40 -3.33 4.52
C ILE A 157 7.26 -3.44 6.05
N GLY A 158 6.42 -4.35 6.55
CA GLY A 158 6.11 -4.46 7.98
C GLY A 158 5.42 -3.22 8.58
N ARG A 159 5.12 -2.19 7.76
CA ARG A 159 4.50 -0.92 8.20
C ARG A 159 3.10 -1.13 8.79
N TYR A 160 2.36 -2.10 8.27
CA TYR A 160 1.03 -2.47 8.74
C TYR A 160 0.92 -4.00 8.86
N PRO A 161 1.30 -4.61 10.00
CA PRO A 161 1.21 -6.06 10.20
C PRO A 161 -0.20 -6.63 9.99
N PHE A 162 -1.23 -5.80 10.22
CA PHE A 162 -2.63 -6.15 9.96
C PHE A 162 -2.94 -6.44 8.49
N ALA A 163 -2.25 -5.77 7.59
CA ALA A 163 -2.44 -5.88 6.14
C ALA A 163 -1.41 -6.84 5.50
N ASP A 164 -0.64 -7.55 6.33
CA ASP A 164 0.44 -8.40 5.86
C ASP A 164 -0.06 -9.45 4.86
N ARG A 165 0.70 -9.60 3.77
CA ARG A 165 0.47 -10.52 2.64
C ARG A 165 -0.86 -10.36 1.93
N ARG A 166 -1.59 -9.27 2.17
CA ARG A 166 -2.87 -8.96 1.52
C ARG A 166 -2.74 -7.70 0.71
N ARG A 167 -3.68 -7.52 -0.22
CA ARG A 167 -3.92 -6.20 -0.78
C ARG A 167 -4.40 -5.24 0.31
N TRP A 168 -3.88 -4.02 0.30
CA TRP A 168 -4.27 -3.02 1.27
C TRP A 168 -4.21 -1.60 0.71
N THR A 169 -4.95 -0.69 1.33
CA THR A 169 -4.81 0.74 1.06
C THR A 169 -4.85 1.53 2.37
N THR A 170 -4.38 2.77 2.33
CA THR A 170 -4.47 3.68 3.46
C THR A 170 -5.19 4.94 3.07
N MET A 171 -6.14 5.36 3.90
CA MET A 171 -6.78 6.66 3.80
C MET A 171 -6.44 7.48 5.03
N THR A 172 -6.27 8.78 4.86
CA THR A 172 -5.84 9.66 5.96
C THR A 172 -6.76 10.87 6.05
N ALA A 173 -7.09 11.26 7.26
CA ALA A 173 -7.67 12.58 7.56
C ALA A 173 -6.68 13.37 8.39
N ASP A 174 -6.53 14.65 8.06
CA ASP A 174 -5.69 15.62 8.76
C ASP A 174 -6.60 16.74 9.27
N LEU A 175 -6.79 16.84 10.58
CA LEU A 175 -7.72 17.83 11.16
C LEU A 175 -7.29 19.28 10.93
N ASP A 176 -5.99 19.53 10.86
CA ASP A 176 -5.43 20.88 10.79
C ASP A 176 -5.07 21.32 9.37
N CYS A 177 -5.57 20.63 8.34
CA CYS A 177 -5.28 20.95 6.94
C CYS A 177 -6.57 21.35 6.20
N PRO A 178 -6.78 22.66 5.95
CA PRO A 178 -7.93 23.15 5.19
C PRO A 178 -8.01 22.47 3.81
N GLY A 179 -9.21 22.06 3.42
CA GLY A 179 -9.46 21.38 2.13
C GLY A 179 -9.17 19.88 2.11
N ARG A 180 -8.73 19.27 3.23
CA ARG A 180 -8.62 17.80 3.34
C ARG A 180 -9.89 17.16 3.91
N PRO A 181 -10.17 15.88 3.60
CA PRO A 181 -11.32 15.16 4.15
C PRO A 181 -11.28 15.13 5.68
N GLY A 182 -12.43 15.41 6.31
CA GLY A 182 -12.57 15.34 7.76
C GLY A 182 -12.68 13.90 8.27
N LEU A 183 -12.72 13.72 9.59
CA LEU A 183 -12.88 12.39 10.21
C LEU A 183 -14.19 11.70 9.79
N TYR A 184 -15.25 12.48 9.54
CA TYR A 184 -16.53 11.96 9.08
C TYR A 184 -16.42 11.40 7.65
N ASP A 185 -15.80 12.14 6.74
CA ASP A 185 -15.58 11.69 5.36
C ASP A 185 -14.71 10.44 5.33
N LEU A 186 -13.67 10.39 6.16
CA LEU A 186 -12.82 9.21 6.34
C LEU A 186 -13.63 8.00 6.81
N ALA A 187 -14.52 8.18 7.80
CA ALA A 187 -15.37 7.10 8.29
C ALA A 187 -16.36 6.61 7.22
N ARG A 188 -16.98 7.53 6.48
CA ARG A 188 -17.93 7.22 5.40
C ARG A 188 -17.24 6.47 4.26
N ALA A 189 -16.12 6.97 3.76
CA ALA A 189 -15.34 6.33 2.70
C ALA A 189 -14.87 4.93 3.14
N THR A 190 -14.37 4.81 4.38
CA THR A 190 -13.92 3.51 4.92
C THR A 190 -15.07 2.52 4.98
N ALA A 191 -16.23 2.92 5.52
CA ALA A 191 -17.38 2.02 5.61
C ALA A 191 -17.87 1.59 4.22
N HIS A 192 -17.86 2.50 3.25
CA HIS A 192 -18.20 2.21 1.87
C HIS A 192 -17.26 1.16 1.26
N LEU A 193 -15.93 1.37 1.36
CA LEU A 193 -14.94 0.43 0.83
C LEU A 193 -14.96 -0.93 1.54
N CYS A 194 -15.17 -0.95 2.87
CA CYS A 194 -15.39 -2.20 3.60
C CYS A 194 -16.61 -2.98 3.07
N SER A 195 -17.70 -2.27 2.76
CA SER A 195 -18.91 -2.88 2.22
C SER A 195 -18.73 -3.37 0.79
N ALA A 196 -18.08 -2.57 -0.07
CA ALA A 196 -17.92 -2.87 -1.48
C ALA A 196 -16.95 -4.03 -1.74
N PHE A 197 -15.86 -4.11 -0.96
CA PHE A 197 -14.75 -5.04 -1.21
C PHE A 197 -14.55 -6.07 -0.10
N GLY A 198 -15.46 -6.15 0.88
CA GLY A 198 -15.30 -7.02 2.05
C GLY A 198 -14.07 -6.66 2.90
N ALA A 199 -13.58 -5.43 2.80
CA ALA A 199 -12.34 -5.02 3.46
C ALA A 199 -12.51 -4.99 4.99
N ARG A 200 -11.42 -5.23 5.71
CA ARG A 200 -11.31 -4.98 7.15
C ARG A 200 -10.52 -3.70 7.37
N ALA A 201 -10.91 -2.89 8.34
CA ALA A 201 -10.28 -1.61 8.61
C ALA A 201 -9.68 -1.54 10.02
N ARG A 202 -8.54 -0.85 10.14
CA ARG A 202 -7.95 -0.45 11.43
C ARG A 202 -7.47 0.99 11.38
N ALA A 203 -7.74 1.75 12.44
CA ALA A 203 -7.32 3.14 12.58
C ALA A 203 -6.01 3.25 13.37
N TYR A 204 -5.10 4.08 12.87
CA TYR A 204 -3.77 4.29 13.39
C TYR A 204 -3.59 5.79 13.70
N PRO A 205 -3.26 6.15 14.95
CA PRO A 205 -2.99 7.53 15.31
C PRO A 205 -1.63 7.96 14.78
N TRP A 206 -1.51 9.21 14.31
CA TRP A 206 -0.21 9.80 14.03
C TRP A 206 0.54 10.07 15.35
N ASP A 207 1.77 9.56 15.47
CA ASP A 207 2.68 9.86 16.57
C ASP A 207 3.73 10.89 16.13
N ARG A 208 3.64 12.06 16.75
CA ARG A 208 4.52 13.20 16.48
C ARG A 208 5.97 12.95 16.90
N ASN A 209 6.22 12.09 17.88
CA ASN A 209 7.57 11.81 18.37
C ASN A 209 8.37 10.94 17.40
N THR A 210 7.69 10.00 16.72
CA THR A 210 8.33 9.08 15.78
C THR A 210 8.18 9.52 14.33
N GLY A 211 7.33 10.53 14.06
CA GLY A 211 6.97 10.93 12.70
C GLY A 211 6.30 9.78 11.93
N ARG A 212 5.57 8.91 12.63
CA ARG A 212 4.98 7.69 12.08
C ARG A 212 3.59 7.44 12.65
N TYR A 213 2.78 6.68 11.92
CA TYR A 213 1.52 6.14 12.46
C TYR A 213 1.85 4.99 13.43
N ARG A 214 1.40 5.11 14.69
CA ARG A 214 1.66 4.15 15.78
C ARG A 214 0.79 2.91 15.66
N SER A 215 1.10 1.87 16.44
CA SER A 215 0.25 0.68 16.62
C SER A 215 -1.23 1.05 16.71
N PRO A 216 -2.12 0.20 16.16
CA PRO A 216 -3.55 0.51 16.16
C PRO A 216 -4.01 0.70 17.61
N VAL A 217 -4.89 1.68 17.83
CA VAL A 217 -5.45 1.93 19.17
C VAL A 217 -6.06 0.62 19.66
N HIS A 218 -5.54 0.06 20.75
CA HIS A 218 -5.99 -1.23 21.27
C HIS A 218 -7.49 -1.16 21.59
N GLY A 219 -8.26 -1.97 20.86
CA GLY A 219 -9.71 -1.90 20.81
C GLY A 219 -10.28 -2.82 19.74
N GLY A 220 -10.00 -4.12 19.86
CA GLY A 220 -10.68 -5.20 19.14
C GLY A 220 -10.21 -5.44 17.70
N ASP A 221 -9.68 -6.63 17.46
CA ASP A 221 -9.72 -7.22 16.12
C ASP A 221 -11.17 -7.19 15.63
N MET A 222 -11.44 -6.54 14.49
CA MET A 222 -12.67 -6.83 13.74
C MET A 222 -12.52 -8.21 13.08
N LEU A 223 -12.69 -9.26 13.88
CA LEU A 223 -13.12 -10.59 13.43
C LEU A 223 -14.67 -10.62 13.38
N PRO A 224 -15.26 -11.52 12.58
CA PRO A 224 -16.45 -11.23 11.79
C PRO A 224 -17.71 -11.15 12.66
N VAL A 225 -18.25 -9.95 12.83
CA VAL A 225 -19.67 -9.80 13.20
C VAL A 225 -20.52 -9.95 11.93
N LEU A 226 -20.38 -11.10 11.26
CA LEU A 226 -21.19 -11.47 10.10
C LEU A 226 -21.96 -12.78 10.27
N GLU A 227 -21.77 -13.54 11.37
CA GLU A 227 -22.54 -14.79 11.60
C GLU A 227 -23.60 -14.75 12.72
N LYS A 228 -23.81 -13.61 13.40
CA LYS A 228 -24.84 -13.51 14.47
C LYS A 228 -25.95 -12.48 14.25
N VAL A 229 -25.99 -11.82 13.09
CA VAL A 229 -27.08 -10.88 12.76
C VAL A 229 -28.07 -11.48 11.75
N LEU A 230 -27.78 -12.64 11.16
CA LEU A 230 -28.67 -13.31 10.19
C LEU A 230 -29.36 -14.59 10.70
N THR A 231 -29.25 -14.92 11.99
CA THR A 231 -29.89 -16.13 12.57
C THR A 231 -30.63 -15.89 13.89
N SER A 232 -30.87 -14.63 14.30
CA SER A 232 -31.72 -14.39 15.47
C SER A 232 -33.21 -14.40 15.04
N PRO A 233 -34.06 -15.30 15.57
CA PRO A 233 -35.49 -15.37 15.23
C PRO A 233 -36.32 -14.25 15.89
N ALA A 234 -35.72 -13.18 16.37
CA ALA A 234 -36.37 -12.22 17.27
C ALA A 234 -37.20 -11.12 16.55
N TYR A 235 -37.60 -11.34 15.29
CA TYR A 235 -38.66 -10.55 14.65
C TYR A 235 -39.73 -11.49 14.10
N SER A 236 -40.55 -11.98 15.02
CA SER A 236 -41.87 -12.56 14.76
C SER A 236 -42.75 -12.07 15.90
N HIS A 237 -43.85 -11.38 15.55
CA HIS A 237 -44.82 -10.69 16.42
C HIS A 237 -44.27 -9.37 17.01
N HIS A 238 -44.90 -8.20 16.86
CA HIS A 238 -46.28 -7.80 16.59
C HIS A 238 -46.31 -6.60 15.65
#